data_AF-A0A353KYH3-F1
#
_entry.id   AF-A0A353KYH3-F1
#
_cell.length_a   1.000
_cell.length_b   1.000
_cell.length_c   1.000
_cell.angle_alpha   90.00
_cell.angle_beta   90.00
_cell.angle_gamma   90.00
#
_symmetry.space_group_name_H-M   'P 1'
#
loop_
_entity.id
_entity.type
_entity.pdbx_description
1 polymer ?
#
loop_
_entity_poly.entity_id
_entity_poly.type
_entity_poly.pdbx_seq_one_letter_code
_entity_poly.pdbx_strand_id
1 'polypeptide(L)'
;MTETPKIFISYSWTNPVHEDWVINLAERLVSDGVDVVIDKWNLKEGQDKFDFMETMVKSKDIQKVLIILDKKYSEKAEQRAGGVGTETQIISPKIYGDVSQEKFIPIVSEKNENGNACVPTYLEGRIYIDLSEQDKFEENYESLLRNIYQRPAYSKPKIGKAPSYLFEETPMTHKTSSIVRSFDNQISKSPRRINSIVREFLDNFFDDLKGYSANVVSTMDVIVFGKAIHDNIVSYTSLRNDYVAFLDKLLKSEIEFDIDIFIRFFEKLPILKDPQDGRSSWSPSEFDNFRFFIHEMFLYTIAIGLKSEKYKFVEEILYSGYFFQGRHDYKKEVQRFNELYNYVEIFDQYYKQTYSKDYFSPMADLIIKRLPENVSLDDIINADLLIYYIASLENLYWFPITYVYRTRDNGKFEVISRLISLRHFEKVKVLFSVNSVKGLQDKLLAFKEADKNQNRIGYSRSFDRVIPIYNLIEIEKIGTIR
;
A
#
# COMPACT_ATOMS: atom_id res chain seq x y z
N MET A 1 22.64 7.10 19.75
CA MET A 1 23.62 6.29 20.49
C MET A 1 22.82 5.27 21.27
N THR A 2 22.96 3.99 20.97
CA THR A 2 22.32 2.92 21.75
C THR A 2 22.98 2.87 23.13
N GLU A 3 22.17 3.04 24.17
CA GLU A 3 22.63 2.93 25.56
C GLU A 3 23.21 1.54 25.80
N THR A 4 24.43 1.47 26.35
CA THR A 4 25.12 0.21 26.65
C THR A 4 24.38 -0.51 27.76
N PRO A 5 23.81 -1.70 27.54
CA PRO A 5 23.06 -2.40 28.57
C PRO A 5 24.02 -2.83 29.67
N LYS A 6 23.64 -2.56 30.92
CA LYS A 6 24.41 -2.96 32.10
C LYS A 6 23.72 -4.11 32.81
N ILE A 7 24.46 -5.18 33.09
CA ILE A 7 23.94 -6.41 33.69
C ILE A 7 24.74 -6.83 34.91
N PHE A 8 24.14 -7.68 35.75
CA PHE A 8 24.81 -8.33 36.87
C PHE A 8 24.77 -9.85 36.73
N ILE A 9 25.87 -10.55 37.01
CA ILE A 9 25.94 -12.01 36.98
C ILE A 9 25.98 -12.56 38.41
N SER A 10 24.94 -13.31 38.80
CA SER A 10 24.88 -14.07 40.05
C SER A 10 25.14 -15.54 39.76
N TYR A 11 26.18 -16.09 40.38
CA TYR A 11 26.60 -17.49 40.26
C TYR A 11 27.13 -18.00 41.60
N SER A 12 27.34 -19.32 41.72
CA SER A 12 27.89 -19.91 42.94
C SER A 12 29.34 -20.34 42.74
N TRP A 13 30.18 -20.18 43.77
CA TRP A 13 31.57 -20.66 43.72
C TRP A 13 31.61 -22.18 43.89
N THR A 14 31.41 -22.89 42.78
CA THR A 14 31.27 -24.34 42.75
C THR A 14 32.60 -25.05 42.70
N ASN A 15 33.35 -24.80 41.63
CA ASN A 15 34.69 -25.32 41.38
C ASN A 15 35.41 -24.37 40.39
N PRO A 16 36.75 -24.46 40.26
CA PRO A 16 37.50 -23.57 39.37
C PRO A 16 37.04 -23.61 37.91
N VAL A 17 36.64 -24.77 37.39
CA VAL A 17 36.17 -24.93 36.00
C VAL A 17 34.87 -24.15 35.75
N HIS A 18 33.94 -24.19 36.70
CA HIS A 18 32.70 -23.42 36.62
C HIS A 18 32.95 -21.92 36.76
N GLU A 19 33.84 -21.52 37.66
CA GLU A 19 34.23 -20.11 37.81
C GLU A 19 34.85 -19.57 36.51
N ASP A 20 35.76 -20.31 35.88
CA ASP A 20 36.35 -19.94 34.59
C ASP A 20 35.30 -19.88 33.48
N TRP A 21 34.34 -20.81 33.46
CA TRP A 21 33.22 -20.78 32.50
C TRP A 21 32.38 -19.50 32.62
N VAL A 22 32.04 -19.09 33.85
CA VAL A 22 31.28 -17.86 34.11
C VAL A 22 32.07 -16.62 33.70
N ILE A 23 33.38 -16.60 33.96
CA ILE A 23 34.27 -15.50 33.54
C ILE A 23 34.35 -15.42 32.02
N ASN A 24 34.53 -16.53 31.31
CA ASN A 24 34.54 -16.56 29.85
C ASN A 24 33.22 -16.03 29.25
N LEU A 25 32.08 -16.39 29.84
CA LEU A 25 30.78 -15.84 29.45
C LEU A 25 30.72 -14.32 29.68
N ALA A 26 31.21 -13.85 30.83
CA ALA A 26 31.26 -12.42 31.16
C ALA A 26 32.15 -11.64 30.18
N GLU A 27 33.34 -12.14 29.87
CA GLU A 27 34.27 -11.53 28.91
C GLU A 27 33.67 -11.47 27.51
N ARG A 28 32.98 -12.54 27.09
CA ARG A 28 32.28 -12.58 25.81
C ARG A 28 31.18 -11.52 25.73
N LEU A 29 30.35 -11.40 26.76
CA LEU A 29 29.31 -10.36 26.85
C LEU A 29 29.90 -8.94 26.81
N VAL A 30 31.04 -8.72 27.48
CA VAL A 30 31.77 -7.44 27.40
C VAL A 30 32.25 -7.17 25.98
N SER A 31 32.80 -8.18 25.29
CA SER A 31 33.27 -8.05 23.91
C SER A 31 32.13 -7.71 22.93
N ASP A 32 30.90 -8.15 23.25
CA ASP A 32 29.69 -7.85 22.49
C ASP A 32 29.01 -6.54 22.92
N GLY A 33 29.64 -5.73 23.78
CA GLY A 33 29.18 -4.39 24.14
C GLY A 33 28.16 -4.32 25.27
N VAL A 34 28.23 -5.25 26.22
CA VAL A 34 27.45 -5.26 27.47
C VAL A 34 28.34 -4.84 28.65
N ASP A 35 27.90 -3.91 29.50
CA ASP A 35 28.59 -3.56 30.74
C ASP A 35 28.26 -4.61 31.82
N VAL A 36 29.20 -5.52 32.08
CA VAL A 36 29.00 -6.65 32.99
C VAL A 36 29.56 -6.35 34.38
N VAL A 37 28.70 -6.48 35.40
CA VAL A 37 29.09 -6.46 36.81
C VAL A 37 29.17 -7.89 37.34
N ILE A 38 30.33 -8.25 37.88
CA ILE A 38 30.59 -9.57 38.49
C ILE A 38 31.48 -9.41 39.73
N ASP A 39 31.30 -10.28 40.72
CA ASP A 39 32.01 -10.19 42.00
C ASP A 39 33.56 -10.16 41.84
N LYS A 40 34.13 -10.99 40.95
CA LYS A 40 35.58 -11.06 40.69
C LYS A 40 36.19 -9.77 40.14
N TRP A 41 35.41 -8.93 39.47
CA TRP A 41 35.90 -7.66 38.90
C TRP A 41 35.55 -6.45 39.76
N ASN A 42 34.44 -6.50 40.50
CA ASN A 42 33.84 -5.31 41.10
C ASN A 42 33.83 -5.32 42.64
N LEU A 43 34.07 -6.46 43.29
CA LEU A 43 34.12 -6.55 44.75
C LEU A 43 35.55 -6.31 45.26
N LYS A 44 35.72 -5.44 46.27
CA LYS A 44 37.01 -5.16 46.93
C LYS A 44 37.08 -5.84 48.30
N GLU A 45 38.30 -6.15 48.75
CA GLU A 45 38.55 -6.69 50.10
C GLU A 45 37.95 -5.77 51.19
N GLY A 46 37.18 -6.35 52.11
CA GLY A 46 36.50 -5.62 53.20
C GLY A 46 35.05 -5.20 52.93
N GLN A 47 34.51 -5.40 51.72
CA GLN A 47 33.09 -5.15 51.42
C GLN A 47 32.20 -6.33 51.84
N ASP A 48 31.00 -6.02 52.33
CA ASP A 48 29.96 -7.04 52.59
C ASP A 48 29.37 -7.51 51.26
N LYS A 49 29.52 -8.81 50.99
CA LYS A 49 29.00 -9.47 49.79
C LYS A 49 27.47 -9.44 49.71
N PHE A 50 26.79 -9.39 50.86
CA PHE A 50 25.32 -9.41 50.95
C PHE A 50 24.77 -8.08 50.48
N ASP A 51 25.29 -7.01 51.05
CA ASP A 51 24.92 -5.64 50.72
C ASP A 51 25.26 -5.35 49.25
N PHE A 52 26.40 -5.85 48.75
CA PHE A 52 26.76 -5.72 47.34
C PHE A 52 25.73 -6.39 46.42
N MET A 53 25.38 -7.65 46.67
CA MET A 53 24.41 -8.38 45.85
C MET A 53 23.01 -7.74 45.90
N GLU A 54 22.53 -7.39 47.09
CA GLU A 54 21.23 -6.74 47.26
C GLU A 54 21.18 -5.38 46.55
N THR A 55 22.27 -4.62 46.63
CA THR A 55 22.41 -3.34 45.92
C THR A 55 22.38 -3.54 44.41
N MET A 56 23.10 -4.52 43.87
CA MET A 56 23.12 -4.77 42.42
C MET A 56 21.76 -5.22 41.89
N VAL A 57 21.06 -6.09 42.60
CA VAL A 57 19.73 -6.56 42.19
C VAL A 57 18.69 -5.44 42.27
N LYS A 58 18.77 -4.54 43.27
CA LYS A 58 17.84 -3.41 43.43
C LYS A 58 18.19 -2.18 42.59
N SER A 59 19.43 -2.07 42.11
CA SER A 59 19.88 -0.93 41.30
C SER A 59 19.07 -0.80 40.01
N LYS A 60 18.65 0.44 39.70
CA LYS A 60 17.98 0.78 38.44
C LYS A 60 18.93 0.80 37.24
N ASP A 61 20.22 0.94 37.50
CA ASP A 61 21.25 0.95 36.46
C ASP A 61 21.51 -0.45 35.91
N ILE A 62 21.28 -1.50 36.72
CA ILE A 62 21.31 -2.89 36.27
C ILE A 62 19.99 -3.21 35.56
N GLN A 63 20.07 -3.43 34.25
CA GLN A 63 18.92 -3.72 33.40
C GLN A 63 18.49 -5.20 33.50
N LYS A 64 19.46 -6.12 33.56
CA LYS A 64 19.22 -7.57 33.68
C LYS A 64 20.15 -8.20 34.71
N VAL A 65 19.69 -9.27 35.35
CA VAL A 65 20.45 -10.10 36.28
C VAL A 65 20.49 -11.52 35.72
N LEU A 66 21.67 -11.99 35.32
CA LEU A 66 21.87 -13.37 34.90
C LEU A 66 22.03 -14.24 36.14
N ILE A 67 21.23 -15.28 36.25
CA ILE A 67 21.33 -16.26 37.34
C ILE A 67 21.94 -17.52 36.74
N ILE A 68 23.22 -17.77 37.02
CA ILE A 68 23.90 -18.97 36.54
C ILE A 68 23.51 -20.15 37.43
N LEU A 69 22.77 -21.06 36.82
CA LEU A 69 22.23 -22.25 37.44
C LEU A 69 23.16 -23.43 37.18
N ASP A 70 23.69 -23.95 38.28
CA ASP A 70 24.33 -25.25 38.38
C ASP A 70 23.69 -26.04 39.55
N LYS A 71 24.14 -27.27 39.78
CA LYS A 71 23.62 -28.10 40.86
C LYS A 71 23.78 -27.43 42.23
N LYS A 72 24.95 -26.84 42.50
CA LYS A 72 25.29 -26.26 43.81
C LYS A 72 24.51 -24.97 44.09
N TYR A 73 24.27 -24.13 43.07
CA TYR A 73 23.44 -22.92 43.19
C TYR A 73 22.03 -23.31 43.60
N SER A 74 21.46 -24.34 42.96
CA SER A 74 20.12 -24.82 43.25
C SER A 74 20.00 -25.38 44.67
N GLU A 75 20.91 -26.27 45.08
CA GLU A 75 20.92 -26.85 46.43
C GLU A 75 21.01 -25.79 47.52
N LYS A 76 21.92 -24.82 47.36
CA LYS A 76 22.11 -23.74 48.34
C LYS A 76 20.92 -22.77 48.36
N ALA A 77 20.27 -22.53 47.22
CA ALA A 77 19.07 -21.71 47.16
C ALA A 77 17.90 -22.34 47.94
N GLU A 78 17.71 -23.66 47.83
CA GLU A 78 16.71 -24.40 48.60
C GLU A 78 17.02 -24.41 50.11
N GLN A 79 18.29 -24.60 50.51
CA GLN A 79 18.70 -24.55 51.92
C GLN A 79 18.43 -23.18 52.56
N ARG A 80 18.56 -22.10 51.76
CA ARG A 80 18.26 -20.74 52.20
C ARG A 80 16.75 -20.49 52.29
N ALA A 81 15.94 -21.06 51.40
CA ALA A 81 14.48 -21.02 51.50
C ALA A 81 13.97 -21.71 52.78
N GLY A 82 14.65 -22.77 53.23
CA GLY A 82 14.41 -23.45 54.51
C GLY A 82 14.88 -22.72 55.77
N GLY A 83 15.51 -21.55 55.66
CA GLY A 83 15.90 -20.70 56.79
C GLY A 83 17.23 -21.04 57.49
N VAL A 84 18.09 -21.88 56.90
CA VAL A 84 19.30 -22.41 57.57
C VAL A 84 20.63 -21.93 56.97
N GLY A 85 20.63 -20.97 56.03
CA GLY A 85 21.86 -20.54 55.34
C GLY A 85 22.19 -19.04 55.44
N THR A 86 23.42 -18.70 55.79
CA THR A 86 24.02 -17.34 55.76
C THR A 86 24.81 -17.07 54.46
N GLU A 87 24.69 -17.92 53.44
CA GLU A 87 25.57 -17.86 52.28
C GLU A 87 25.20 -16.74 51.27
N THR A 88 26.23 -15.96 50.92
CA THR A 88 26.10 -14.57 50.48
C THR A 88 25.98 -14.38 48.95
N GLN A 89 26.04 -15.45 48.16
CA GLN A 89 26.20 -15.37 46.70
C GLN A 89 24.93 -15.74 45.89
N ILE A 90 23.83 -16.05 46.56
CA ILE A 90 22.61 -16.58 45.94
C ILE A 90 21.44 -15.63 46.14
N ILE A 91 20.64 -15.46 45.09
CA ILE A 91 19.46 -14.60 45.14
C ILE A 91 18.37 -15.31 45.96
N SER A 92 17.91 -14.65 47.02
CA SER A 92 16.84 -15.20 47.85
C SER A 92 15.46 -15.04 47.19
N PRO A 93 14.49 -15.92 47.48
CA PRO A 93 13.11 -15.80 46.99
C PRO A 93 12.46 -14.44 47.35
N LYS A 94 12.82 -13.87 48.51
CA LYS A 94 12.34 -12.55 48.94
C LYS A 94 12.81 -11.43 48.01
N ILE A 95 14.10 -11.40 47.68
CA ILE A 95 14.67 -10.40 46.75
C ILE A 95 14.11 -10.58 45.33
N TYR A 96 13.87 -11.83 44.91
CA TYR A 96 13.24 -12.12 43.62
C TYR A 96 11.80 -11.60 43.53
N GLY A 97 11.01 -11.71 44.61
CA GLY A 97 9.64 -11.21 44.66
C GLY A 97 9.51 -9.68 44.67
N ASP A 98 10.53 -8.97 45.15
CA ASP A 98 10.53 -7.50 45.29
C ASP A 98 10.89 -6.74 44.00
N VAL A 99 11.29 -7.44 42.93
CA VAL A 99 11.78 -6.85 41.67
C VAL A 99 11.05 -7.44 40.47
N SER A 100 10.94 -6.67 39.37
CA SER A 100 10.30 -7.15 38.14
C SER A 100 10.91 -8.47 37.68
N GLN A 101 10.07 -9.48 37.47
CA GLN A 101 10.50 -10.84 37.14
C GLN A 101 11.27 -10.89 35.82
N GLU A 102 10.95 -10.00 34.86
CA GLU A 102 11.65 -9.89 33.58
C GLU A 102 13.11 -9.41 33.70
N LYS A 103 13.50 -8.92 34.89
CA LYS A 103 14.89 -8.52 35.18
C LYS A 103 15.80 -9.75 35.31
N PHE A 104 15.28 -10.87 35.78
CA PHE A 104 16.07 -12.08 36.04
C PHE A 104 16.06 -13.00 34.83
N ILE A 105 17.24 -13.39 34.36
CA ILE A 105 17.42 -14.33 33.24
C ILE A 105 18.13 -15.57 33.78
N PRO A 106 17.43 -16.69 33.99
CA PRO A 106 18.06 -17.93 34.40
C PRO A 106 18.89 -18.52 33.25
N ILE A 107 20.15 -18.84 33.52
CA ILE A 107 21.12 -19.42 32.58
C ILE A 107 21.54 -20.79 33.09
N VAL A 108 21.24 -21.86 32.35
CA VAL A 108 21.66 -23.21 32.72
C VAL A 108 23.07 -23.44 32.23
N SER A 109 23.99 -23.72 33.16
CA SER A 109 25.39 -24.03 32.87
C SER A 109 25.69 -25.53 32.94
N GLU A 110 24.85 -26.29 33.66
CA GLU A 110 24.98 -27.73 33.87
C GLU A 110 23.58 -28.38 33.97
N LYS A 111 23.47 -29.62 33.48
CA LYS A 111 22.28 -30.47 33.65
C LYS A 111 22.56 -31.62 34.60
N ASN A 112 21.52 -32.11 35.28
CA ASN A 112 21.63 -33.29 36.13
C ASN A 112 21.76 -34.59 35.31
N GLU A 113 21.97 -35.71 36.01
CA GLU A 113 22.15 -37.04 35.43
C GLU A 113 20.97 -37.50 34.55
N ASN A 114 19.78 -36.89 34.72
CA ASN A 114 18.58 -37.17 33.93
C ASN A 114 18.42 -36.23 32.72
N GLY A 115 19.38 -35.35 32.45
CA GLY A 115 19.33 -34.37 31.36
C GLY A 115 18.42 -33.16 31.62
N ASN A 116 18.00 -32.95 32.86
CA ASN A 116 17.15 -31.82 33.26
C ASN A 116 17.99 -30.68 33.85
N ALA A 117 17.54 -29.44 33.63
CA ALA A 117 18.14 -28.26 34.25
C ALA A 117 17.98 -28.30 35.77
N CYS A 118 19.05 -27.96 36.50
CA CYS A 118 18.99 -27.74 37.95
C CYS A 118 18.43 -26.33 38.20
N VAL A 119 17.15 -26.23 38.54
CA VAL A 119 16.47 -24.95 38.76
C VAL A 119 15.88 -24.93 40.18
N PRO A 120 16.14 -23.88 41.00
CA PRO A 120 15.50 -23.69 42.28
C PRO A 120 13.96 -23.58 42.17
N THR A 121 13.24 -23.98 43.21
CA THR A 121 11.78 -23.98 43.30
C THR A 121 11.17 -22.61 43.00
N TYR A 122 11.82 -21.51 43.41
CA TYR A 122 11.32 -20.15 43.15
C TYR A 122 11.44 -19.70 41.69
N LEU A 123 12.20 -20.43 40.86
CA LEU A 123 12.32 -20.24 39.41
C LEU A 123 11.53 -21.30 38.62
N GLU A 124 10.79 -22.18 39.29
CA GLU A 124 9.98 -23.22 38.65
C GLU A 124 8.90 -22.60 37.74
N GLY A 125 8.80 -23.08 36.50
CA GLY A 125 7.91 -22.53 35.48
C GLY A 125 8.37 -21.23 34.79
N ARG A 126 9.61 -20.77 35.04
CA ARG A 126 10.23 -19.66 34.31
C ARG A 126 10.97 -20.15 33.07
N ILE A 127 10.97 -19.32 32.03
CA ILE A 127 11.77 -19.58 30.82
C ILE A 127 13.24 -19.30 31.16
N TYR A 128 14.10 -20.27 30.88
CA TYR A 128 15.55 -20.18 31.05
C TYR A 128 16.25 -20.28 29.69
N ILE A 129 17.51 -19.86 29.64
CA ILE A 129 18.39 -20.05 28.48
C ILE A 129 19.41 -21.13 28.85
N ASP A 130 19.56 -22.12 27.97
CA ASP A 130 20.43 -23.26 28.21
C ASP A 130 21.77 -23.10 27.50
N LEU A 131 22.85 -22.85 28.24
CA LEU A 131 24.20 -22.74 27.70
C LEU A 131 25.07 -23.96 28.06
N SER A 132 24.46 -25.06 28.52
CA SER A 132 25.20 -26.27 28.91
C SER A 132 25.57 -27.18 27.74
N GLU A 133 24.84 -27.10 26.62
CA GLU A 133 25.05 -27.93 25.44
C GLU A 133 25.90 -27.21 24.38
N GLN A 134 27.06 -27.78 24.04
CA GLN A 134 27.98 -27.18 23.06
C GLN A 134 27.33 -26.95 21.69
N ASP A 135 26.51 -27.90 21.22
CA ASP A 135 25.86 -27.84 19.90
C ASP A 135 24.84 -26.71 19.77
N LYS A 136 24.26 -26.26 20.90
CA LYS A 136 23.24 -25.19 20.94
C LYS A 136 23.77 -23.90 21.57
N PHE A 137 25.02 -23.89 22.00
CA PHE A 137 25.61 -22.77 22.75
C PHE A 137 25.48 -21.45 22.00
N GLU A 138 25.84 -21.42 20.72
CA GLU A 138 25.84 -20.21 19.90
C GLU A 138 24.43 -19.65 19.65
N GLU A 139 23.45 -20.51 19.36
CA GLU A 139 22.04 -20.12 19.16
C GLU A 139 21.43 -19.55 20.45
N ASN A 140 21.70 -20.20 21.58
CA ASN A 140 21.21 -19.78 22.88
C ASN A 140 21.93 -18.53 23.39
N TYR A 141 23.22 -18.37 23.06
CA TYR A 141 23.98 -17.15 23.33
C TYR A 141 23.44 -15.95 22.54
N GLU A 142 23.11 -16.12 21.24
CA GLU A 142 22.44 -15.07 20.46
C GLU A 142 21.10 -14.68 21.09
N SER A 143 20.33 -15.67 21.55
CA SER A 143 19.05 -15.44 22.24
C SER A 143 19.22 -14.65 23.55
N LEU A 144 20.28 -14.94 24.32
CA LEU A 144 20.66 -14.18 25.52
C LEU A 144 20.99 -12.73 25.15
N LEU A 145 21.82 -12.51 24.13
CA LEU A 145 22.23 -11.19 23.70
C LEU A 145 21.01 -10.36 23.24
N ARG A 146 20.12 -10.95 22.44
CA ARG A 146 18.85 -10.34 22.03
C ARG A 146 17.97 -9.95 23.22
N ASN A 147 17.93 -10.78 24.27
CA ASN A 147 17.18 -10.47 25.49
C ASN A 147 17.78 -9.26 26.23
N ILE A 148 19.11 -9.24 26.41
CA ILE A 148 19.84 -8.14 27.06
C ILE A 148 19.59 -6.81 26.34
N TYR A 149 19.64 -6.81 25.00
CA TYR A 149 19.35 -5.62 24.19
C TYR A 149 17.87 -5.32 23.97
N GLN A 150 16.95 -6.12 24.53
CA GLN A 150 15.50 -5.99 24.33
C GLN A 150 15.08 -6.02 22.85
N ARG A 151 15.74 -6.87 22.05
CA ARG A 151 15.48 -7.05 20.60
C ARG A 151 14.99 -8.48 20.33
N PRO A 152 13.72 -8.80 20.65
CA PRO A 152 13.19 -10.15 20.45
C PRO A 152 13.24 -10.54 18.97
N ALA A 153 13.46 -11.82 18.69
CA ALA A 153 13.47 -12.36 17.32
C ALA A 153 12.14 -12.09 16.58
N TYR A 154 11.03 -12.01 17.33
CA TYR A 154 9.71 -11.69 16.82
C TYR A 154 9.18 -10.43 17.52
N SER A 155 9.03 -9.33 16.77
CA SER A 155 8.37 -8.13 17.26
C SER A 155 6.93 -8.09 16.73
N LYS A 156 5.99 -7.64 17.58
CA LYS A 156 4.61 -7.42 17.15
C LYS A 156 4.62 -6.38 16.02
N PRO A 157 4.04 -6.65 14.85
CA PRO A 157 3.98 -5.68 13.78
C PRO A 157 3.14 -4.47 14.22
N LYS A 158 3.38 -3.31 13.58
CA LYS A 158 2.52 -2.14 13.78
C LYS A 158 1.07 -2.53 13.45
N ILE A 159 0.16 -2.18 14.34
CA ILE A 159 -1.28 -2.41 14.13
C ILE A 159 -1.70 -1.59 12.90
N GLY A 160 -2.29 -2.26 11.90
CA GLY A 160 -2.80 -1.61 10.70
C GLY A 160 -4.11 -0.85 10.96
N LYS A 161 -4.56 -0.06 9.99
CA LYS A 161 -5.89 0.56 10.04
C LYS A 161 -6.96 -0.52 9.83
N ALA A 162 -8.07 -0.43 10.57
CA ALA A 162 -9.23 -1.28 10.33
C ALA A 162 -9.77 -1.02 8.91
N PRO A 163 -10.15 -2.06 8.15
CA PRO A 163 -10.70 -1.86 6.82
C PRO A 163 -11.98 -1.00 6.84
N SER A 164 -12.03 0.06 6.04
CA SER A 164 -13.12 1.05 6.05
C SER A 164 -14.50 0.45 5.79
N TYR A 165 -14.58 -0.61 4.97
CA TYR A 165 -15.82 -1.31 4.62
C TYR A 165 -16.56 -1.92 5.82
N LEU A 166 -15.86 -2.14 6.96
CA LEU A 166 -16.49 -2.66 8.18
C LEU A 166 -17.41 -1.63 8.85
N PHE A 167 -17.31 -0.36 8.44
CA PHE A 167 -18.02 0.76 9.04
C PHE A 167 -19.01 1.44 8.05
N GLU A 168 -19.26 0.83 6.88
CA GLU A 168 -20.24 1.33 5.91
C GLU A 168 -21.66 0.86 6.29
N GLU A 169 -22.62 1.79 6.37
CA GLU A 169 -24.00 1.51 6.81
C GLU A 169 -24.80 0.62 5.83
N THR A 170 -24.38 0.56 4.56
CA THR A 170 -24.97 -0.33 3.55
C THR A 170 -23.91 -1.32 3.04
N PRO A 171 -23.93 -2.58 3.49
CA PRO A 171 -23.02 -3.60 3.01
C PRO A 171 -23.44 -4.06 1.61
N MET A 172 -23.17 -3.27 0.58
CA MET A 172 -23.15 -3.78 -0.79
C MET A 172 -21.86 -4.58 -0.98
N THR A 173 -21.94 -5.87 -0.63
CA THR A 173 -20.87 -6.82 -0.90
C THR A 173 -20.95 -7.23 -2.37
N HIS A 174 -20.32 -6.43 -3.22
CA HIS A 174 -20.13 -6.79 -4.61
C HIS A 174 -19.29 -8.06 -4.72
N LYS A 175 -19.57 -8.89 -5.74
CA LYS A 175 -18.71 -10.06 -6.00
C LYS A 175 -17.27 -9.62 -6.28
N THR A 176 -17.11 -8.45 -6.89
CA THR A 176 -15.83 -7.78 -7.15
C THR A 176 -15.00 -7.58 -5.88
N SER A 177 -15.62 -7.23 -4.75
CA SER A 177 -14.91 -6.98 -3.50
C SER A 177 -14.18 -8.24 -2.99
N SER A 178 -14.79 -9.40 -3.17
CA SER A 178 -14.17 -10.69 -2.79
C SER A 178 -12.96 -11.03 -3.66
N ILE A 179 -13.03 -10.72 -4.95
CA ILE A 179 -11.93 -10.90 -5.91
C ILE A 179 -10.77 -9.98 -5.55
N VAL A 180 -11.04 -8.69 -5.30
CA VAL A 180 -10.01 -7.70 -4.89
C VAL A 180 -9.29 -8.12 -3.62
N ARG A 181 -10.04 -8.60 -2.61
CA ARG A 181 -9.46 -9.05 -1.32
C ARG A 181 -8.58 -10.28 -1.48
N SER A 182 -8.98 -11.22 -2.33
CA SER A 182 -8.27 -12.50 -2.50
C SER A 182 -7.19 -12.47 -3.59
N PHE A 183 -7.13 -11.41 -4.41
CA PHE A 183 -6.24 -11.28 -5.57
C PHE A 183 -4.81 -11.71 -5.28
N ASP A 184 -4.15 -11.08 -4.30
CA ASP A 184 -2.73 -11.31 -3.99
C ASP A 184 -2.43 -12.77 -3.62
N ASN A 185 -3.34 -13.41 -2.88
CA ASN A 185 -3.24 -14.82 -2.50
C ASN A 185 -3.53 -15.75 -3.70
N GLN A 186 -4.44 -15.37 -4.60
CA GLN A 186 -4.73 -16.17 -5.80
C GLN A 186 -3.56 -16.12 -6.80
N ILE A 187 -3.01 -14.94 -7.07
CA ILE A 187 -1.92 -14.79 -8.04
C ILE A 187 -0.61 -15.37 -7.51
N SER A 188 -0.32 -15.28 -6.22
CA SER A 188 0.88 -15.90 -5.63
C SER A 188 0.84 -17.43 -5.70
N LYS A 189 -0.34 -18.04 -5.52
CA LYS A 189 -0.52 -19.50 -5.64
C LYS A 189 -0.64 -20.00 -7.07
N SER A 190 -1.20 -19.19 -7.97
CA SER A 190 -1.50 -19.62 -9.34
C SER A 190 -1.43 -18.45 -10.35
N PRO A 191 -0.21 -17.96 -10.69
CA PRO A 191 -0.04 -16.82 -11.59
C PRO A 191 -0.68 -17.02 -12.97
N ARG A 192 -0.70 -18.26 -13.47
CA ARG A 192 -1.28 -18.62 -14.78
C ARG A 192 -2.79 -18.36 -14.87
N ARG A 193 -3.48 -18.16 -13.74
CA ARG A 193 -4.92 -17.86 -13.70
C ARG A 193 -5.23 -16.39 -13.93
N ILE A 194 -4.23 -15.51 -14.12
CA ILE A 194 -4.44 -14.07 -14.23
C ILE A 194 -5.53 -13.69 -15.24
N ASN A 195 -5.51 -14.22 -16.46
CA ASN A 195 -6.51 -13.94 -17.48
C ASN A 195 -7.92 -14.40 -17.07
N SER A 196 -8.03 -15.51 -16.33
CA SER A 196 -9.32 -15.98 -15.79
C SER A 196 -9.83 -15.03 -14.71
N ILE A 197 -8.95 -14.57 -13.81
CA ILE A 197 -9.30 -13.67 -12.72
C ILE A 197 -9.73 -12.30 -13.28
N VAL A 198 -9.02 -11.78 -14.28
CA VAL A 198 -9.38 -10.50 -14.94
C VAL A 198 -10.74 -10.60 -15.64
N ARG A 199 -11.01 -11.69 -16.39
CA ARG A 199 -12.33 -11.90 -17.01
C ARG A 199 -13.44 -12.02 -15.97
N GLU A 200 -13.24 -12.85 -14.95
CA GLU A 200 -14.20 -13.03 -13.87
C GLU A 200 -14.49 -11.72 -13.14
N PHE A 201 -13.46 -10.91 -12.88
CA PHE A 201 -13.64 -9.59 -12.28
C PHE A 201 -14.47 -8.67 -13.17
N LEU A 202 -14.09 -8.50 -14.44
CA LEU A 202 -14.76 -7.56 -15.35
C LEU A 202 -16.19 -8.00 -15.71
N ASP A 203 -16.45 -9.30 -15.81
CA ASP A 203 -17.80 -9.84 -16.04
C ASP A 203 -18.69 -9.58 -14.81
N ASN A 204 -18.21 -9.90 -13.59
CA ASN A 204 -18.95 -9.58 -12.36
C ASN A 204 -19.16 -8.07 -12.18
N PHE A 205 -18.14 -7.26 -12.51
CA PHE A 205 -18.22 -5.81 -12.44
C PHE A 205 -19.28 -5.26 -13.39
N PHE A 206 -19.31 -5.77 -14.64
CA PHE A 206 -20.32 -5.38 -15.63
C PHE A 206 -21.74 -5.77 -15.20
N ASP A 207 -21.90 -6.96 -14.62
CA ASP A 207 -23.20 -7.41 -14.13
C ASP A 207 -23.68 -6.64 -12.90
N ASP A 208 -22.79 -6.36 -11.95
CA ASP A 208 -23.10 -5.50 -10.80
C ASP A 208 -23.49 -4.08 -11.28
N LEU A 209 -22.81 -3.56 -12.31
CA LEU A 209 -23.10 -2.25 -12.90
C LEU A 209 -24.50 -2.18 -13.52
N LYS A 210 -24.97 -3.23 -14.23
CA LYS A 210 -26.34 -3.27 -14.78
C LYS A 210 -27.41 -3.06 -13.72
N GLY A 211 -27.17 -3.52 -12.49
CA GLY A 211 -28.08 -3.37 -11.36
C GLY A 211 -28.33 -1.91 -10.95
N TYR A 212 -27.49 -0.97 -11.39
CA TYR A 212 -27.65 0.46 -11.14
C TYR A 212 -28.49 1.18 -12.19
N SER A 213 -29.21 0.45 -13.06
CA SER A 213 -30.14 1.07 -13.99
C SER A 213 -31.08 2.00 -13.22
N ALA A 214 -30.96 3.29 -13.50
CA ALA A 214 -31.66 4.27 -12.74
C ALA A 214 -33.15 4.16 -13.14
N ASN A 215 -34.01 3.67 -12.26
CA ASN A 215 -35.47 3.73 -12.40
C ASN A 215 -35.91 5.20 -12.22
N VAL A 216 -35.34 6.10 -13.02
CA VAL A 216 -35.56 7.53 -12.91
C VAL A 216 -36.94 7.78 -13.49
N VAL A 217 -37.86 8.14 -12.61
CA VAL A 217 -39.18 8.63 -13.02
C VAL A 217 -38.93 9.76 -14.00
N SER A 218 -39.41 9.62 -15.24
CA SER A 218 -39.34 10.66 -16.26
C SER A 218 -40.06 11.90 -15.72
N THR A 219 -39.28 12.85 -15.20
CA THR A 219 -39.77 14.11 -14.67
C THR A 219 -39.20 15.25 -15.51
N MET A 220 -40.02 16.28 -15.74
CA MET A 220 -39.57 17.51 -16.37
C MET A 220 -38.84 18.44 -15.41
N ASP A 221 -38.85 18.12 -14.11
CA ASP A 221 -38.11 18.88 -13.10
C ASP A 221 -36.63 18.52 -13.14
N VAL A 222 -35.84 19.46 -13.67
CA VAL A 222 -34.38 19.35 -13.83
C VAL A 222 -33.67 19.09 -12.49
N ILE A 223 -34.14 19.67 -11.38
CA ILE A 223 -33.50 19.50 -10.07
C ILE A 223 -33.73 18.08 -9.57
N VAL A 224 -34.98 17.60 -9.64
CA VAL A 224 -35.34 16.25 -9.20
C VAL A 224 -34.63 15.20 -10.06
N PHE A 225 -34.64 15.39 -11.38
CA PHE A 225 -33.96 14.49 -12.32
C PHE A 225 -32.44 14.48 -12.10
N GLY A 226 -31.80 15.66 -12.04
CA GLY A 226 -30.37 15.79 -11.81
C GLY A 226 -29.92 15.21 -10.47
N LYS A 227 -30.72 15.40 -9.40
CA LYS A 227 -30.48 14.78 -8.09
C LYS A 227 -30.57 13.25 -8.16
N ALA A 228 -31.57 12.71 -8.86
CA ALA A 228 -31.71 11.25 -8.99
C ALA A 228 -30.51 10.62 -9.70
N ILE A 229 -30.02 11.25 -10.79
CA ILE A 229 -28.80 10.81 -11.47
C ILE A 229 -27.58 10.97 -10.56
N HIS A 230 -27.43 12.10 -9.86
CA HIS A 230 -26.35 12.32 -8.89
C HIS A 230 -26.31 11.23 -7.81
N ASP A 231 -27.44 10.94 -7.17
CA ASP A 231 -27.52 9.97 -6.08
C ASP A 231 -27.25 8.54 -6.57
N ASN A 232 -27.73 8.19 -7.78
CA ASN A 232 -27.39 6.93 -8.43
C ASN A 232 -25.89 6.83 -8.73
N ILE A 233 -25.25 7.94 -9.12
CA ILE A 233 -23.81 7.98 -9.31
C ILE A 233 -23.08 7.74 -8.00
N VAL A 234 -23.49 8.42 -6.94
CA VAL A 234 -22.92 8.26 -5.60
C VAL A 234 -23.07 6.81 -5.10
N SER A 235 -24.16 6.13 -5.43
CA SER A 235 -24.40 4.76 -4.93
C SER A 235 -23.43 3.71 -5.47
N TYR A 236 -22.86 3.87 -6.68
CA TYR A 236 -21.85 2.92 -7.19
C TYR A 236 -20.41 3.20 -6.72
N THR A 237 -20.19 4.17 -5.82
CA THR A 237 -18.85 4.57 -5.36
C THR A 237 -18.02 3.36 -4.88
N SER A 238 -18.62 2.43 -4.15
CA SER A 238 -17.95 1.21 -3.67
C SER A 238 -17.59 0.26 -4.82
N LEU A 239 -18.47 0.06 -5.81
CA LEU A 239 -18.17 -0.71 -7.01
C LEU A 239 -17.01 -0.07 -7.80
N ARG A 240 -17.04 1.25 -8.02
CA ARG A 240 -15.94 1.98 -8.66
C ARG A 240 -14.63 1.80 -7.89
N ASN A 241 -14.65 1.86 -6.56
CA ASN A 241 -13.47 1.63 -5.74
C ASN A 241 -12.88 0.23 -5.95
N ASP A 242 -13.72 -0.79 -6.08
CA ASP A 242 -13.26 -2.15 -6.42
C ASP A 242 -12.56 -2.19 -7.78
N TYR A 243 -13.09 -1.50 -8.81
CA TYR A 243 -12.43 -1.40 -10.12
C TYR A 243 -11.02 -0.81 -10.03
N VAL A 244 -10.91 0.33 -9.35
CA VAL A 244 -9.66 1.05 -9.16
C VAL A 244 -8.67 0.19 -8.37
N ALA A 245 -9.12 -0.44 -7.27
CA ALA A 245 -8.28 -1.30 -6.45
C ALA A 245 -7.83 -2.54 -7.21
N PHE A 246 -8.72 -3.16 -8.00
CA PHE A 246 -8.38 -4.31 -8.84
C PHE A 246 -7.33 -3.94 -9.88
N LEU A 247 -7.55 -2.85 -10.63
CA LEU A 247 -6.65 -2.42 -11.69
C LEU A 247 -5.27 -2.03 -11.13
N ASP A 248 -5.22 -1.36 -9.97
CA ASP A 248 -3.97 -1.01 -9.28
C ASP A 248 -3.18 -2.26 -8.89
N LYS A 249 -3.85 -3.27 -8.32
CA LYS A 249 -3.21 -4.56 -7.99
C LYS A 249 -2.75 -5.32 -9.23
N LEU A 250 -3.59 -5.38 -10.26
CA LEU A 250 -3.29 -6.07 -11.52
C LEU A 250 -2.03 -5.50 -12.16
N LEU A 251 -1.99 -4.18 -12.35
CA LEU A 251 -0.86 -3.53 -13.03
C LEU A 251 0.42 -3.54 -12.19
N LYS A 252 0.33 -3.63 -10.85
CA LYS A 252 1.49 -3.81 -9.97
C LYS A 252 2.01 -5.24 -9.87
N SER A 253 1.23 -6.24 -10.29
CA SER A 253 1.59 -7.66 -10.13
C SER A 253 2.79 -8.11 -10.98
N GLU A 254 3.22 -7.32 -11.96
CA GLU A 254 4.25 -7.66 -12.96
C GLU A 254 3.93 -8.90 -13.83
N ILE A 255 2.75 -9.50 -13.67
CA ILE A 255 2.31 -10.65 -14.46
C ILE A 255 1.74 -10.14 -15.79
N GLU A 256 2.22 -10.71 -16.90
CA GLU A 256 1.63 -10.44 -18.21
C GLU A 256 0.22 -11.02 -18.31
N PHE A 257 -0.71 -10.23 -18.85
CA PHE A 257 -2.09 -10.63 -19.09
C PHE A 257 -2.56 -10.14 -20.46
N ASP A 258 -3.63 -10.76 -20.95
CA ASP A 258 -4.26 -10.46 -22.23
C ASP A 258 -5.03 -9.13 -22.15
N ILE A 259 -4.51 -8.07 -22.78
CA ILE A 259 -5.10 -6.73 -22.78
C ILE A 259 -6.44 -6.70 -23.54
N ASP A 260 -6.67 -7.62 -24.49
CA ASP A 260 -7.94 -7.71 -25.21
C ASP A 260 -9.12 -7.99 -24.26
N ILE A 261 -8.86 -8.48 -23.05
CA ILE A 261 -9.88 -8.62 -22.01
C ILE A 261 -10.45 -7.24 -21.64
N PHE A 262 -9.62 -6.20 -21.53
CA PHE A 262 -10.07 -4.83 -21.29
C PHE A 262 -10.72 -4.20 -22.52
N ILE A 263 -10.17 -4.44 -23.72
CA ILE A 263 -10.77 -3.95 -24.97
C ILE A 263 -12.21 -4.45 -25.10
N ARG A 264 -12.43 -5.76 -24.99
CA ARG A 264 -13.76 -6.38 -25.02
C ARG A 264 -14.68 -5.92 -23.89
N PHE A 265 -14.13 -5.56 -22.74
CA PHE A 265 -14.91 -4.97 -21.66
C PHE A 265 -15.42 -3.58 -22.04
N PHE A 266 -14.55 -2.70 -22.54
CA PHE A 266 -14.95 -1.36 -23.01
C PHE A 266 -15.91 -1.41 -24.20
N GLU A 267 -15.75 -2.37 -25.11
CA GLU A 267 -16.68 -2.61 -26.23
C GLU A 267 -18.11 -2.87 -25.79
N LYS A 268 -18.28 -3.56 -24.65
CA LYS A 268 -19.60 -3.89 -24.09
C LYS A 268 -20.25 -2.72 -23.37
N LEU A 269 -19.48 -1.80 -22.77
CA LEU A 269 -20.02 -0.76 -21.90
C LEU A 269 -21.11 0.12 -22.55
N PRO A 270 -21.00 0.56 -23.82
CA PRO A 270 -22.00 1.42 -24.43
C PRO A 270 -23.42 0.85 -24.48
N ILE A 271 -23.58 -0.48 -24.42
CA ILE A 271 -24.91 -1.11 -24.38
C ILE A 271 -25.74 -0.64 -23.18
N LEU A 272 -25.08 -0.24 -22.08
CA LEU A 272 -25.74 0.26 -20.87
C LEU A 272 -26.35 1.65 -21.05
N LYS A 273 -26.01 2.35 -22.13
CA LYS A 273 -26.61 3.65 -22.49
C LYS A 273 -27.99 3.50 -23.14
N ASP A 274 -28.43 2.26 -23.37
CA ASP A 274 -29.72 1.90 -23.96
C ASP A 274 -30.59 1.10 -22.97
N PRO A 275 -31.93 1.13 -23.13
CA PRO A 275 -32.83 0.30 -22.35
C PRO A 275 -32.61 -1.19 -22.53
N GLN A 276 -32.63 -1.91 -21.41
CA GLN A 276 -32.49 -3.37 -21.35
C GLN A 276 -33.84 -4.11 -21.22
N ASP A 277 -34.94 -3.36 -21.13
CA ASP A 277 -36.31 -3.84 -20.90
C ASP A 277 -37.15 -3.96 -22.19
N GLY A 278 -36.52 -3.75 -23.35
CA GLY A 278 -37.17 -3.88 -24.66
C GLY A 278 -38.08 -2.72 -25.07
N ARG A 279 -38.24 -1.67 -24.25
CA ARG A 279 -39.10 -0.52 -24.59
C ARG A 279 -38.67 0.17 -25.88
N SER A 280 -39.63 0.70 -26.63
CA SER A 280 -39.41 1.33 -27.95
C SER A 280 -39.19 2.84 -27.90
N SER A 281 -39.45 3.48 -26.76
CA SER A 281 -39.28 4.93 -26.56
C SER A 281 -38.64 5.20 -25.20
N TRP A 282 -37.64 6.07 -25.18
CA TRP A 282 -36.94 6.53 -23.98
C TRP A 282 -36.25 7.86 -24.28
N SER A 283 -35.97 8.65 -23.24
CA SER A 283 -35.05 9.76 -23.36
C SER A 283 -33.62 9.25 -23.20
N PRO A 284 -32.67 9.67 -24.08
CA PRO A 284 -31.26 9.34 -23.89
C PRO A 284 -30.75 9.69 -22.49
N SER A 285 -31.19 10.81 -21.91
CA SER A 285 -30.74 11.31 -20.61
C SER A 285 -31.02 10.35 -19.45
N GLU A 286 -31.98 9.43 -19.58
CA GLU A 286 -32.28 8.42 -18.55
C GLU A 286 -31.08 7.54 -18.20
N PHE A 287 -30.10 7.45 -19.10
CA PHE A 287 -28.88 6.66 -18.95
C PHE A 287 -27.62 7.53 -18.72
N ASP A 288 -27.79 8.78 -18.30
CA ASP A 288 -26.69 9.71 -18.04
C ASP A 288 -25.78 9.24 -16.90
N ASN A 289 -26.30 8.47 -15.95
CA ASN A 289 -25.50 7.79 -14.93
C ASN A 289 -24.46 6.84 -15.56
N PHE A 290 -24.84 6.07 -16.57
CA PHE A 290 -23.92 5.17 -17.29
C PHE A 290 -22.98 5.94 -18.21
N ARG A 291 -23.43 7.02 -18.86
CA ARG A 291 -22.53 7.92 -19.61
C ARG A 291 -21.40 8.45 -18.73
N PHE A 292 -21.75 8.97 -17.55
CA PHE A 292 -20.77 9.42 -16.57
C PHE A 292 -19.82 8.29 -16.19
N PHE A 293 -20.38 7.13 -15.84
CA PHE A 293 -19.60 5.99 -15.38
C PHE A 293 -18.59 5.50 -16.43
N ILE A 294 -18.99 5.40 -17.70
CA ILE A 294 -18.13 4.95 -18.79
C ILE A 294 -16.93 5.89 -18.95
N HIS A 295 -17.19 7.20 -18.96
CA HIS A 295 -16.14 8.20 -19.03
C HIS A 295 -15.21 8.11 -17.80
N GLU A 296 -15.78 8.00 -16.60
CA GLU A 296 -15.04 7.88 -15.34
C GLU A 296 -14.15 6.63 -15.31
N MET A 297 -14.65 5.46 -15.75
CA MET A 297 -13.87 4.21 -15.77
C MET A 297 -12.73 4.28 -16.77
N PHE A 298 -12.97 4.90 -17.93
CA PHE A 298 -11.92 5.10 -18.92
C PHE A 298 -10.81 6.01 -18.38
N LEU A 299 -11.18 7.12 -17.72
CA LEU A 299 -10.22 8.00 -17.03
C LEU A 299 -9.40 7.25 -15.98
N TYR A 300 -10.03 6.48 -15.08
CA TYR A 300 -9.31 5.69 -14.07
C TYR A 300 -8.38 4.65 -14.70
N THR A 301 -8.77 4.06 -15.83
CA THR A 301 -7.94 3.07 -16.51
C THR A 301 -6.63 3.66 -17.00
N ILE A 302 -6.71 4.83 -17.65
CA ILE A 302 -5.53 5.54 -18.12
C ILE A 302 -4.72 6.08 -16.92
N ALA A 303 -5.38 6.63 -15.89
CA ALA A 303 -4.71 7.15 -14.70
C ALA A 303 -3.88 6.09 -13.98
N ILE A 304 -4.45 4.92 -13.72
CA ILE A 304 -3.74 3.83 -13.02
C ILE A 304 -2.66 3.23 -13.92
N GLY A 305 -2.89 3.14 -15.23
CA GLY A 305 -1.89 2.75 -16.21
C GLY A 305 -0.66 3.67 -16.20
N LEU A 306 -0.87 4.98 -16.21
CA LEU A 306 0.21 5.97 -16.13
C LEU A 306 0.93 5.94 -14.79
N LYS A 307 0.17 5.90 -13.69
CA LYS A 307 0.69 5.82 -12.32
C LYS A 307 1.56 4.58 -12.09
N SER A 308 1.22 3.47 -12.74
CA SER A 308 1.95 2.20 -12.65
C SER A 308 3.09 2.08 -13.68
N GLU A 309 3.41 3.15 -14.43
CA GLU A 309 4.36 3.17 -15.56
C GLU A 309 4.10 2.06 -16.61
N LYS A 310 2.85 1.58 -16.75
CA LYS A 310 2.47 0.56 -17.73
C LYS A 310 2.08 1.21 -19.05
N TYR A 311 3.04 1.89 -19.67
CA TYR A 311 2.80 2.68 -20.89
C TYR A 311 2.33 1.85 -22.09
N LYS A 312 2.79 0.60 -22.21
CA LYS A 312 2.27 -0.33 -23.24
C LYS A 312 0.79 -0.66 -23.03
N PHE A 313 0.36 -0.87 -21.79
CA PHE A 313 -1.07 -1.07 -21.50
C PHE A 313 -1.90 0.15 -21.89
N VAL A 314 -1.43 1.36 -21.54
CA VAL A 314 -2.11 2.61 -21.92
C VAL A 314 -2.16 2.79 -23.43
N GLU A 315 -1.06 2.51 -24.13
CA GLU A 315 -0.96 2.59 -25.59
C GLU A 315 -1.96 1.65 -26.26
N GLU A 316 -1.98 0.36 -25.91
CA GLU A 316 -2.91 -0.62 -26.47
C GLU A 316 -4.38 -0.18 -26.26
N ILE A 317 -4.74 0.37 -25.09
CA ILE A 317 -6.08 0.90 -24.84
C ILE A 317 -6.41 2.09 -25.76
N LEU A 318 -5.47 3.02 -25.99
CA LEU A 318 -5.72 4.22 -26.81
C LEU A 318 -5.58 3.97 -28.33
N TYR A 319 -4.80 2.98 -28.73
CA TYR A 319 -4.49 2.70 -30.13
C TYR A 319 -5.23 1.51 -30.73
N SER A 320 -5.91 0.70 -29.92
CA SER A 320 -6.79 -0.36 -30.41
C SER A 320 -7.97 0.14 -31.24
N GLY A 321 -8.40 -0.71 -32.18
CA GLY A 321 -9.71 -0.59 -32.81
C GLY A 321 -10.77 -1.26 -31.94
N TYR A 322 -11.90 -0.59 -31.75
CA TYR A 322 -13.02 -1.06 -30.94
C TYR A 322 -14.22 -1.41 -31.83
N PHE A 323 -14.91 -2.50 -31.48
CA PHE A 323 -16.18 -2.92 -32.04
C PHE A 323 -17.27 -2.77 -30.98
N PHE A 324 -17.72 -1.53 -30.76
CA PHE A 324 -18.68 -1.23 -29.71
C PHE A 324 -20.04 -1.88 -29.95
N GLN A 325 -20.61 -2.43 -28.89
CA GLN A 325 -21.92 -3.05 -28.90
C GLN A 325 -22.99 -2.00 -28.59
N GLY A 326 -24.02 -1.90 -29.42
CA GLY A 326 -25.15 -0.99 -29.22
C GLY A 326 -26.47 -1.58 -29.70
N ARG A 327 -27.61 -1.03 -29.23
CA ARG A 327 -28.94 -1.53 -29.60
C ARG A 327 -29.24 -1.38 -31.10
N HIS A 328 -28.63 -0.39 -31.73
CA HIS A 328 -28.78 -0.03 -33.14
C HIS A 328 -27.43 -0.15 -33.85
N ASP A 329 -26.88 -1.37 -33.87
CA ASP A 329 -25.57 -1.68 -34.45
C ASP A 329 -25.62 -1.67 -36.00
N TYR A 330 -25.79 -0.48 -36.56
CA TYR A 330 -25.80 -0.26 -38.01
C TYR A 330 -24.38 -0.07 -38.59
N LYS A 331 -23.36 0.16 -37.75
CA LYS A 331 -21.99 0.42 -38.18
C LYS A 331 -21.05 -0.71 -37.74
N LYS A 332 -20.80 -1.65 -38.65
CA LYS A 332 -19.74 -2.67 -38.51
C LYS A 332 -18.32 -2.11 -38.72
N GLU A 333 -18.13 -0.82 -38.50
CA GLU A 333 -16.87 -0.13 -38.76
C GLU A 333 -16.01 -0.13 -37.50
N VAL A 334 -14.69 -0.18 -37.67
CA VAL A 334 -13.75 -0.07 -36.56
C VAL A 334 -13.86 1.34 -35.98
N GLN A 335 -14.20 1.43 -34.70
CA GLN A 335 -14.25 2.68 -33.94
C GLN A 335 -13.02 2.85 -33.05
N ARG A 336 -12.90 4.02 -32.41
CA ARG A 336 -11.76 4.40 -31.57
C ARG A 336 -12.24 4.87 -30.20
N PHE A 337 -11.32 5.04 -29.26
CA PHE A 337 -11.62 5.38 -27.87
C PHE A 337 -12.44 6.67 -27.69
N ASN A 338 -12.50 7.56 -28.68
CA ASN A 338 -13.31 8.78 -28.61
C ASN A 338 -14.80 8.51 -28.39
N GLU A 339 -15.31 7.33 -28.76
CA GLU A 339 -16.71 6.93 -28.47
C GLU A 339 -16.98 6.73 -26.95
N LEU A 340 -15.92 6.58 -26.16
CA LEU A 340 -15.98 6.51 -24.69
C LEU A 340 -16.01 7.91 -24.04
N TYR A 341 -15.85 8.98 -24.81
CA TYR A 341 -16.12 10.34 -24.36
C TYR A 341 -17.62 10.53 -24.17
N ASN A 342 -18.07 10.73 -22.92
CA ASN A 342 -19.49 10.83 -22.59
C ASN A 342 -19.70 11.99 -21.60
N TYR A 343 -19.85 13.21 -22.13
CA TYR A 343 -20.22 14.38 -21.33
C TYR A 343 -21.69 14.32 -20.89
N VAL A 344 -21.95 14.70 -19.63
CA VAL A 344 -23.29 14.62 -19.02
C VAL A 344 -23.80 16.02 -18.69
N GLU A 345 -24.62 16.56 -19.58
CA GLU A 345 -25.08 17.97 -19.55
C GLU A 345 -26.02 18.27 -18.36
N ILE A 346 -26.79 17.29 -17.87
CA ILE A 346 -27.74 17.51 -16.78
C ILE A 346 -27.05 18.09 -15.51
N PHE A 347 -25.77 17.76 -15.29
CA PHE A 347 -25.01 18.29 -14.16
C PHE A 347 -24.77 19.80 -14.24
N ASP A 348 -24.66 20.38 -15.45
CA ASP A 348 -24.54 21.83 -15.63
C ASP A 348 -25.75 22.56 -15.07
N GLN A 349 -26.93 22.04 -15.35
CA GLN A 349 -28.18 22.63 -14.89
C GLN A 349 -28.41 22.33 -13.40
N TYR A 350 -28.21 21.08 -12.97
CA TYR A 350 -28.41 20.64 -11.59
C TYR A 350 -27.49 21.38 -10.61
N TYR A 351 -26.18 21.47 -10.89
CA TYR A 351 -25.23 22.14 -9.98
C TYR A 351 -25.48 23.64 -9.91
N LYS A 352 -25.77 24.27 -11.05
CA LYS A 352 -26.04 25.71 -11.11
C LYS A 352 -27.24 26.09 -10.25
N GLN A 353 -28.32 25.29 -10.28
CA GLN A 353 -29.52 25.53 -9.49
C GLN A 353 -29.35 25.13 -8.01
N THR A 354 -28.60 24.08 -7.72
CA THR A 354 -28.44 23.54 -6.35
C THR A 354 -27.44 24.33 -5.51
N TYR A 355 -26.30 24.73 -6.09
CA TYR A 355 -25.20 25.33 -5.33
C TYR A 355 -25.04 26.84 -5.55
N SER A 356 -25.82 27.43 -6.46
CA SER A 356 -25.75 28.86 -6.82
C SER A 356 -24.32 29.35 -7.14
N LYS A 357 -23.47 28.44 -7.64
CA LYS A 357 -22.08 28.67 -8.02
C LYS A 357 -21.84 28.22 -9.45
N ASP A 358 -21.13 29.03 -10.22
CA ASP A 358 -20.63 28.65 -11.54
C ASP A 358 -19.44 27.70 -11.38
N TYR A 359 -19.66 26.42 -11.64
CA TYR A 359 -18.60 25.45 -11.85
C TYR A 359 -18.18 25.48 -13.31
N PHE A 360 -16.89 25.28 -13.59
CA PHE A 360 -16.42 25.10 -14.96
C PHE A 360 -16.86 23.75 -15.53
N SER A 361 -16.76 22.69 -14.72
CA SER A 361 -17.24 21.35 -15.06
C SER A 361 -17.81 20.64 -13.83
N PRO A 362 -19.12 20.72 -13.59
CA PRO A 362 -19.81 19.94 -12.57
C PRO A 362 -19.49 18.44 -12.59
N MET A 363 -19.42 17.87 -13.80
CA MET A 363 -19.05 16.47 -13.99
C MET A 363 -17.64 16.18 -13.42
N ALA A 364 -16.65 17.00 -13.77
CA ALA A 364 -15.30 16.83 -13.25
C ALA A 364 -15.22 17.07 -11.73
N ASP A 365 -15.96 18.06 -11.20
CA ASP A 365 -16.04 18.32 -9.76
C ASP A 365 -16.57 17.08 -9.00
N LEU A 366 -17.59 16.41 -9.53
CA LEU A 366 -18.13 15.17 -8.94
C LEU A 366 -17.12 14.02 -8.97
N ILE A 367 -16.36 13.84 -10.07
CA ILE A 367 -15.29 12.84 -10.16
C ILE A 367 -14.23 13.13 -9.09
N ILE A 368 -13.80 14.39 -8.98
CA ILE A 368 -12.71 14.83 -8.09
C ILE A 368 -13.10 14.73 -6.61
N LYS A 369 -14.33 15.10 -6.24
CA LYS A 369 -14.80 14.98 -4.84
C LYS A 369 -14.90 13.55 -4.36
N ARG A 370 -15.03 12.59 -5.28
CA ARG A 370 -15.14 11.18 -4.99
C ARG A 370 -13.85 10.42 -5.28
N LEU A 371 -12.67 11.06 -5.33
CA LEU A 371 -11.43 10.33 -5.58
C LEU A 371 -11.22 9.21 -4.53
N PRO A 372 -10.84 7.99 -4.96
CA PRO A 372 -10.49 6.91 -4.05
C PRO A 372 -9.13 7.21 -3.38
N GLU A 373 -8.89 6.65 -2.20
CA GLU A 373 -7.69 6.96 -1.39
C GLU A 373 -6.36 6.73 -2.12
N ASN A 374 -6.32 5.79 -3.07
CA ASN A 374 -5.11 5.43 -3.82
C ASN A 374 -4.95 6.21 -5.14
N VAL A 375 -5.79 7.20 -5.45
CA VAL A 375 -5.68 8.03 -6.67
C VAL A 375 -5.66 9.51 -6.30
N SER A 376 -4.67 10.23 -6.80
CA SER A 376 -4.53 11.67 -6.57
C SER A 376 -5.29 12.48 -7.63
N LEU A 377 -5.52 13.76 -7.33
CA LEU A 377 -6.07 14.71 -8.29
C LEU A 377 -5.22 14.78 -9.57
N ASP A 378 -3.89 14.84 -9.42
CA ASP A 378 -2.98 14.92 -10.55
C ASP A 378 -2.98 13.66 -11.42
N ASP A 379 -3.21 12.47 -10.83
CA ASP A 379 -3.34 11.22 -11.59
C ASP A 379 -4.48 11.32 -12.62
N ILE A 380 -5.65 11.83 -12.20
CA ILE A 380 -6.83 11.97 -13.06
C ILE A 380 -6.65 13.10 -14.07
N ILE A 381 -6.12 14.26 -13.66
CA ILE A 381 -5.90 15.36 -14.60
C ILE A 381 -4.87 14.98 -15.66
N ASN A 382 -3.79 14.29 -15.29
CA ASN A 382 -2.78 13.83 -16.24
C ASN A 382 -3.33 12.78 -17.22
N ALA A 383 -4.21 11.89 -16.75
CA ALA A 383 -4.87 10.92 -17.61
C ALA A 383 -5.77 11.61 -18.65
N ASP A 384 -6.64 12.50 -18.19
CA ASP A 384 -7.58 13.23 -19.05
C ASP A 384 -6.85 14.10 -20.09
N LEU A 385 -5.78 14.78 -19.66
CA LEU A 385 -4.90 15.53 -20.57
C LEU A 385 -4.17 14.62 -21.57
N LEU A 386 -3.66 13.46 -21.14
CA LEU A 386 -3.01 12.52 -22.07
C LEU A 386 -4.00 12.08 -23.16
N ILE A 387 -5.20 11.67 -22.76
CA ILE A 387 -6.24 11.23 -23.72
C ILE A 387 -6.54 12.36 -24.70
N TYR A 388 -6.70 13.60 -24.22
CA TYR A 388 -6.86 14.77 -25.07
C TYR A 388 -5.72 14.95 -26.08
N TYR A 389 -4.46 14.86 -25.62
CA TYR A 389 -3.32 15.06 -26.51
C TYR A 389 -3.21 13.95 -27.56
N ILE A 390 -3.42 12.69 -27.18
CA ILE A 390 -3.44 11.58 -28.12
C ILE A 390 -4.61 11.72 -29.10
N ALA A 391 -5.81 12.05 -28.62
CA ALA A 391 -6.95 12.31 -29.49
C ALA A 391 -6.61 13.41 -30.52
N SER A 392 -6.04 14.52 -30.07
CA SER A 392 -5.67 15.64 -30.94
C SER A 392 -4.62 15.25 -31.99
N LEU A 393 -3.59 14.49 -31.61
CA LEU A 393 -2.55 14.01 -32.52
C LEU A 393 -3.08 13.02 -33.56
N GLU A 394 -4.12 12.25 -33.21
CA GLU A 394 -4.77 11.28 -34.09
C GLU A 394 -6.03 11.84 -34.78
N ASN A 395 -6.26 13.16 -34.71
CA ASN A 395 -7.42 13.85 -35.28
C ASN A 395 -8.79 13.27 -34.81
N LEU A 396 -8.84 12.89 -33.54
CA LEU A 396 -10.03 12.42 -32.82
C LEU A 396 -10.53 13.50 -31.84
N TYR A 397 -11.79 13.39 -31.45
CA TYR A 397 -12.38 14.30 -30.46
C TYR A 397 -12.28 13.74 -29.05
N TRP A 398 -11.73 14.54 -28.15
CA TRP A 398 -11.83 14.40 -26.70
C TRP A 398 -11.69 15.80 -26.10
N PHE A 399 -12.46 16.16 -25.09
CA PHE A 399 -12.27 17.43 -24.39
C PHE A 399 -11.92 17.15 -22.92
N PRO A 400 -10.76 17.60 -22.42
CA PRO A 400 -10.35 17.31 -21.06
C PRO A 400 -11.19 18.17 -20.12
N ILE A 401 -12.03 17.54 -19.29
CA ILE A 401 -12.94 18.26 -18.40
C ILE A 401 -12.30 18.62 -17.05
N THR A 402 -11.15 18.00 -16.72
CA THR A 402 -10.55 18.07 -15.38
C THR A 402 -9.44 19.11 -15.24
N TYR A 403 -8.88 19.61 -16.35
CA TYR A 403 -7.67 20.46 -16.34
C TYR A 403 -7.81 21.76 -15.51
N VAL A 404 -9.01 22.33 -15.44
CA VAL A 404 -9.32 23.56 -14.68
C VAL A 404 -9.26 23.38 -13.16
N TYR A 405 -9.18 22.14 -12.68
CA TYR A 405 -9.07 21.84 -11.25
C TYR A 405 -7.62 21.64 -10.80
N ARG A 406 -6.63 21.77 -11.71
CA ARG A 406 -5.22 21.65 -11.37
C ARG A 406 -4.79 22.80 -10.45
N THR A 407 -4.16 22.47 -9.31
CA THR A 407 -3.58 23.48 -8.42
C THR A 407 -2.29 24.04 -9.03
N ARG A 408 -2.06 25.35 -8.86
CA ARG A 408 -0.93 26.07 -9.48
C ARG A 408 0.45 25.57 -9.03
N ASP A 409 0.55 24.99 -7.84
CA ASP A 409 1.82 24.61 -7.22
C ASP A 409 2.31 23.19 -7.57
N ASN A 410 1.47 22.33 -8.18
CA ASN A 410 1.78 20.91 -8.43
C ASN A 410 1.94 20.54 -9.93
N GLY A 411 1.75 21.50 -10.85
CA GLY A 411 1.34 21.21 -12.22
C GLY A 411 2.43 20.81 -13.24
N LYS A 412 3.36 19.91 -12.93
CA LYS A 412 4.22 19.32 -13.97
C LYS A 412 3.60 18.03 -14.49
N PHE A 413 3.21 18.02 -15.77
CA PHE A 413 2.83 16.79 -16.45
C PHE A 413 4.09 15.97 -16.74
N GLU A 414 4.53 15.19 -15.75
CA GLU A 414 5.86 14.56 -15.73
C GLU A 414 6.16 13.73 -16.96
N VAL A 415 5.15 12.99 -17.48
CA VAL A 415 5.28 12.16 -18.68
C VAL A 415 5.84 12.96 -19.85
N ILE A 416 5.41 14.22 -20.01
CA ILE A 416 5.86 15.12 -21.08
C ILE A 416 7.11 15.89 -20.66
N SER A 417 7.12 16.49 -19.46
CA SER A 417 8.24 17.35 -19.05
C SER A 417 9.57 16.59 -18.91
N ARG A 418 9.52 15.27 -18.68
CA ARG A 418 10.71 14.41 -18.59
C ARG A 418 11.20 13.87 -19.93
N LEU A 419 10.53 14.18 -21.05
CA LEU A 419 10.96 13.79 -22.40
C LEU A 419 12.34 14.33 -22.79
N ILE A 420 12.89 15.32 -22.05
CA ILE A 420 14.29 15.74 -22.19
C ILE A 420 15.29 14.59 -21.94
N SER A 421 14.93 13.61 -21.10
CA SER A 421 15.73 12.42 -20.84
C SER A 421 15.47 11.34 -21.88
N LEU A 422 16.51 10.85 -22.53
CA LEU A 422 16.47 9.76 -23.49
C LEU A 422 15.98 8.47 -22.83
N ARG A 423 16.46 8.14 -21.62
CA ARG A 423 15.95 6.99 -20.86
C ARG A 423 14.45 7.06 -20.61
N HIS A 424 13.92 8.23 -20.29
CA HIS A 424 12.48 8.43 -20.10
C HIS A 424 11.74 8.34 -21.44
N PHE A 425 12.25 9.00 -22.48
CA PHE A 425 11.70 8.92 -23.85
C PHE A 425 11.55 7.46 -24.30
N GLU A 426 12.56 6.62 -24.13
CA GLU A 426 12.51 5.21 -24.52
C GLU A 426 11.38 4.43 -23.83
N LYS A 427 11.01 4.81 -22.59
CA LYS A 427 9.86 4.22 -21.88
C LYS A 427 8.52 4.68 -22.44
N VAL A 428 8.37 5.96 -22.76
CA VAL A 428 7.07 6.58 -23.06
C VAL A 428 6.77 6.77 -24.55
N LYS A 429 7.75 6.57 -25.44
CA LYS A 429 7.60 6.80 -26.89
C LYS A 429 6.41 6.05 -27.51
N VAL A 430 6.07 4.88 -26.95
CA VAL A 430 4.91 4.07 -27.37
C VAL A 430 3.61 4.85 -27.28
N LEU A 431 3.44 5.70 -26.25
CA LEU A 431 2.23 6.53 -26.07
C LEU A 431 1.98 7.46 -27.25
N PHE A 432 3.00 7.83 -28.01
CA PHE A 432 2.89 8.75 -29.14
C PHE A 432 2.92 8.04 -30.50
N SER A 433 2.97 6.70 -30.51
CA SER A 433 3.16 5.88 -31.72
C SER A 433 4.40 6.27 -32.52
N VAL A 434 5.54 6.44 -31.83
CA VAL A 434 6.84 6.79 -32.46
C VAL A 434 7.97 5.88 -31.96
N ASN A 435 8.96 5.65 -32.82
CA ASN A 435 10.09 4.76 -32.51
C ASN A 435 11.41 5.49 -32.22
N SER A 436 11.50 6.79 -32.53
CA SER A 436 12.72 7.59 -32.39
C SER A 436 12.42 9.01 -31.91
N VAL A 437 13.42 9.64 -31.29
CA VAL A 437 13.35 11.05 -30.85
C VAL A 437 12.93 11.95 -32.01
N LYS A 438 13.59 11.77 -33.17
CA LYS A 438 13.30 12.53 -34.38
C LYS A 438 11.85 12.36 -34.85
N GLY A 439 11.32 11.13 -34.78
CA GLY A 439 9.91 10.87 -35.11
C GLY A 439 8.92 11.63 -34.22
N LEU A 440 9.19 11.71 -32.90
CA LEU A 440 8.36 12.53 -32.01
C LEU A 440 8.49 14.02 -32.31
N GLN A 441 9.70 14.51 -32.54
CA GLN A 441 9.95 15.91 -32.89
C GLN A 441 9.19 16.31 -34.16
N ASP A 442 9.28 15.50 -35.21
CA ASP A 442 8.61 15.76 -36.49
C ASP A 442 7.08 15.70 -36.33
N LYS A 443 6.54 14.75 -35.56
CA LYS A 443 5.11 14.67 -35.24
C LYS A 443 4.60 15.91 -34.52
N LEU A 444 5.34 16.42 -33.53
CA LEU A 444 4.97 17.62 -32.79
C LEU A 444 5.10 18.89 -33.63
N LEU A 445 6.11 19.00 -34.49
CA LEU A 445 6.27 20.13 -35.40
C LEU A 445 5.15 20.18 -36.43
N ALA A 446 4.83 19.05 -37.07
CA ALA A 446 3.71 18.97 -38.01
C ALA A 446 2.38 19.33 -37.35
N PHE A 447 2.15 18.85 -36.12
CA PHE A 447 0.96 19.21 -35.34
C PHE A 447 0.91 20.71 -35.01
N LYS A 448 2.05 21.31 -34.62
CA LYS A 448 2.16 22.76 -34.37
C LYS A 448 1.88 23.61 -35.61
N GLU A 449 2.33 23.18 -36.79
CA GLU A 449 2.06 23.86 -38.06
C GLU A 449 0.59 23.76 -38.49
N ALA A 450 -0.05 22.61 -38.21
CA ALA A 450 -1.45 22.40 -38.51
C ALA A 450 -2.40 23.12 -37.54
N ASP A 451 -1.97 23.41 -36.31
CA ASP A 451 -2.81 24.07 -35.30
C ASP A 451 -3.01 25.57 -35.60
N LYS A 452 -4.16 25.87 -36.21
CA LYS A 452 -4.59 27.23 -36.55
C LYS A 452 -5.17 28.00 -35.35
N ASN A 453 -5.37 27.38 -34.18
CA ASN A 453 -6.08 27.95 -33.03
C ASN A 453 -5.35 27.67 -31.70
N GLN A 454 -4.08 28.07 -31.64
CA GLN A 454 -3.12 27.81 -30.54
C GLN A 454 -3.62 28.13 -29.10
N ASN A 455 -4.68 28.93 -28.93
CA ASN A 455 -5.10 29.49 -27.63
C ASN A 455 -6.60 29.29 -27.27
N ARG A 456 -7.33 28.37 -27.93
CA ARG A 456 -8.80 28.30 -27.76
C ARG A 456 -9.35 27.09 -27.00
N ILE A 457 -8.53 26.09 -26.67
CA ILE A 457 -9.06 24.89 -26.01
C ILE A 457 -9.16 25.14 -24.50
N GLY A 458 -10.38 25.41 -24.07
CA GLY A 458 -10.73 25.56 -22.66
C GLY A 458 -12.12 26.15 -22.45
N TYR A 459 -12.60 26.12 -21.22
CA TYR A 459 -13.88 26.71 -20.84
C TYR A 459 -13.89 28.22 -21.09
N SER A 460 -14.91 28.70 -21.81
CA SER A 460 -15.03 30.10 -22.23
C SER A 460 -14.83 31.11 -21.09
N ARG A 461 -15.33 30.79 -19.89
CA ARG A 461 -15.26 31.63 -18.68
C ARG A 461 -14.01 31.39 -17.81
N SER A 462 -13.18 30.40 -18.13
CA SER A 462 -11.95 30.12 -17.38
C SER A 462 -10.78 30.96 -17.90
N PHE A 463 -9.91 31.41 -17.01
CA PHE A 463 -8.59 31.96 -17.37
C PHE A 463 -7.61 30.86 -17.76
N ASP A 464 -7.82 29.64 -17.25
CA ASP A 464 -6.98 28.49 -17.55
C ASP A 464 -7.37 27.88 -18.90
N ARG A 465 -6.35 27.50 -19.66
CA ARG A 465 -6.45 26.88 -20.98
C ARG A 465 -5.63 25.60 -21.00
N VAL A 466 -6.02 24.67 -21.85
CA VAL A 466 -5.21 23.48 -22.11
C VAL A 466 -3.99 23.91 -22.91
N ILE A 467 -2.81 23.77 -22.31
CA ILE A 467 -1.55 24.08 -23.00
C ILE A 467 -1.35 23.06 -24.11
N PRO A 468 -1.13 23.46 -25.38
CA PRO A 468 -0.84 22.52 -26.46
C PRO A 468 0.39 21.66 -26.13
N ILE A 469 0.37 20.37 -26.52
CA ILE A 469 1.44 19.42 -26.16
C ILE A 469 2.84 19.89 -26.59
N TYR A 470 2.96 20.52 -27.77
CA TYR A 470 4.22 21.05 -28.29
C TYR A 470 4.75 22.27 -27.51
N ASN A 471 3.95 22.85 -26.60
CA ASN A 471 4.36 23.94 -25.70
C ASN A 471 4.71 23.43 -24.30
N LEU A 472 4.45 22.14 -23.99
CA LEU A 472 4.81 21.54 -22.70
C LEU A 472 6.29 21.16 -22.59
N ILE A 473 6.98 21.09 -23.73
CA ILE A 473 8.42 20.82 -23.81
C ILE A 473 9.01 21.53 -25.04
N GLU A 474 10.23 22.05 -24.91
CA GLU A 474 11.01 22.50 -26.05
C GLU A 474 11.34 21.30 -26.95
N ILE A 475 10.77 21.27 -28.16
CA ILE A 475 10.84 20.11 -29.06
C ILE A 475 12.29 19.69 -29.34
N GLU A 476 13.20 20.66 -29.51
CA GLU A 476 14.62 20.39 -29.77
C GLU A 476 15.33 19.69 -28.59
N LYS A 477 14.81 19.83 -27.37
CA LYS A 477 15.40 19.24 -26.15
C LYS A 477 15.00 17.78 -25.92
N ILE A 478 14.03 17.23 -26.65
CA ILE A 478 13.60 15.83 -26.47
C ILE A 478 14.79 14.88 -26.63
N GLY A 479 15.01 14.00 -25.66
CA GLY A 479 16.07 12.97 -25.67
C GLY A 479 17.50 13.49 -25.65
N THR A 480 17.73 14.77 -25.31
CA THR A 480 19.07 15.38 -25.30
C THR A 480 19.90 15.04 -24.06
N ILE A 481 19.27 14.66 -22.96
CA ILE A 481 19.93 14.25 -21.71
C ILE A 481 19.88 12.72 -21.61
N ARG A 482 20.97 12.08 -21.20
CA ARG A 482 21.04 10.60 -21.10
C ARG A 482 20.14 10.05 -19.99
#